data_AF-A0A7C2U470-F1
#
_entry.id   AF-A0A7C2U470-F1
#
_cell.length_a   1.000
_cell.length_b   1.000
_cell.length_c   1.000
_cell.angle_alpha   90.00
_cell.angle_beta   90.00
_cell.angle_gamma   90.00
#
_symmetry.space_group_name_H-M   'P 1'
#
loop_
_entity.id
_entity.type
_entity.pdbx_description
1 polymer ?
#
loop_
_entity_poly.entity_id
_entity_poly.type
_entity_poly.pdbx_seq_one_letter_code
_entity_poly.pdbx_strand_id
1 'polypeptide(L)' 'MTKNFWNQVHSLQHAAEPFAIATVVYCEKPTSAKPGAKAIITANGALNGWIGGACAEPIVR' A
#
# COMPACT_ATOMS: atom_id res chain seq x y z
N MET A 1 0.10 -7.14 13.87
CA MET A 1 0.91 -6.28 12.98
C MET A 1 0.06 -5.35 12.08
N THR A 2 -1.17 -4.98 12.48
CA THR A 2 -2.10 -4.12 11.70
C THR A 2 -2.27 -2.71 12.25
N LYS A 3 -1.76 -2.41 13.45
CA LYS A 3 -1.92 -1.11 14.11
C LYS A 3 -1.22 0.05 13.36
N ASN A 4 -0.16 -0.21 12.59
CA ASN A 4 0.61 0.86 11.96
C ASN A 4 -0.06 1.46 10.70
N PHE A 5 -0.79 0.64 9.93
CA PHE A 5 -1.42 1.07 8.67
C PHE A 5 -2.54 2.08 8.92
N TRP A 6 -3.51 1.74 9.78
CA TRP A 6 -4.66 2.61 10.03
C TRP A 6 -4.29 3.88 10.77
N ASN A 7 -3.29 3.82 11.66
CA ASN A 7 -2.75 5.02 12.30
C ASN A 7 -2.16 5.98 11.25
N GLN A 8 -1.40 5.46 10.28
CA GLN A 8 -0.85 6.29 9.22
C GLN A 8 -1.92 6.89 8.30
N VAL A 9 -2.93 6.09 7.90
CA VAL A 9 -4.11 6.60 7.16
C VAL A 9 -4.76 7.75 7.91
N HIS A 10 -5.04 7.55 9.19
CA HIS A 10 -5.66 8.56 10.04
C HIS A 10 -4.80 9.83 10.15
N SER A 11 -3.49 9.68 10.32
CA SER A 11 -2.56 10.82 10.35
C SER A 11 -2.57 11.62 9.05
N LEU A 12 -2.53 10.94 7.89
CA LEU A 12 -2.55 11.61 6.59
C LEU A 12 -3.89 12.32 6.33
N GLN A 13 -5.01 11.69 6.71
CA GLN A 13 -6.33 12.31 6.65
C GLN A 13 -6.41 13.55 7.52
N HIS A 14 -5.93 13.50 8.76
CA HIS A 14 -5.91 14.64 9.68
C HIS A 14 -5.01 15.79 9.19
N ALA A 15 -3.92 15.46 8.50
CA ALA A 15 -3.03 16.44 7.91
C ALA A 15 -3.54 16.99 6.55
N ALA A 16 -4.67 16.49 6.04
CA ALA A 16 -5.17 16.77 4.70
C ALA A 16 -4.13 16.50 3.58
N GLU A 17 -3.23 15.55 3.82
CA GLU A 17 -2.21 15.13 2.87
C GLU A 17 -2.83 14.16 1.85
N PRO A 18 -2.67 14.38 0.53
CA PRO A 18 -3.18 13.45 -0.47
C PRO A 18 -2.45 12.10 -0.42
N PHE A 19 -3.23 11.02 -0.42
CA PHE A 19 -2.72 9.65 -0.52
C PHE A 19 -3.73 8.72 -1.19
N ALA A 20 -3.23 7.58 -1.68
CA ALA A 20 -4.03 6.46 -2.15
C ALA A 20 -3.75 5.20 -1.31
N ILE A 21 -4.68 4.24 -1.35
CA ILE A 21 -4.48 2.91 -0.76
C ILE A 21 -4.54 1.88 -1.89
N ALA A 22 -3.44 1.16 -2.08
CA ALA A 22 -3.39 0.00 -2.96
C ALA A 22 -3.64 -1.27 -2.15
N THR A 23 -4.57 -2.11 -2.63
CA THR A 23 -4.89 -3.40 -2.03
C THR A 23 -4.80 -4.49 -3.08
N VAL A 24 -4.07 -5.56 -2.78
CA VAL A 24 -4.04 -6.75 -3.62
C VAL A 24 -5.36 -7.49 -3.42
N VAL A 25 -6.20 -7.53 -4.45
CA VAL A 25 -7.53 -8.19 -4.38
C VAL A 25 -7.50 -9.63 -4.88
N TYR A 26 -6.55 -9.98 -5.74
CA TYR A 26 -6.42 -11.31 -6.33
C TYR A 26 -4.97 -11.61 -6.68
N CYS A 27 -4.61 -12.89 -6.70
CA CYS A 27 -3.28 -13.40 -7.02
C CYS A 27 -3.40 -14.77 -7.70
N GLU A 28 -2.70 -14.97 -8.80
CA GLU A 28 -2.52 -16.28 -9.43
C GLU A 28 -1.07 -16.77 -9.21
N LYS A 29 -0.90 -18.07 -8.98
CA LYS A 29 0.42 -18.63 -8.68
C LYS A 29 1.29 -18.68 -9.96
N PRO A 30 2.61 -18.47 -9.85
CA PRO A 30 3.36 -18.15 -8.64
C PRO A 30 3.47 -16.63 -8.41
N THR A 31 3.09 -16.16 -7.21
CA THR A 31 3.36 -14.78 -6.76
C THR A 31 3.67 -14.79 -5.27
N SER A 32 4.57 -13.90 -4.86
CA SER A 32 4.89 -13.68 -3.44
C SER A 32 3.80 -12.88 -2.73
N ALA A 33 3.03 -12.06 -3.47
CA ALA A 33 1.94 -11.28 -2.92
C ALA A 33 0.74 -12.18 -2.58
N LYS A 34 -0.04 -11.77 -1.58
CA LYS A 34 -1.28 -12.45 -1.20
C LYS A 34 -2.42 -11.45 -1.21
N PRO A 35 -3.66 -11.87 -1.53
CA PRO A 35 -4.83 -11.05 -1.34
C PRO A 35 -4.89 -10.47 0.08
N GLY A 36 -5.21 -9.19 0.19
CA GLY A 36 -5.21 -8.44 1.45
C GLY A 36 -3.87 -7.80 1.83
N ALA A 37 -2.80 -7.99 1.05
CA ALA A 37 -1.61 -7.13 1.10
C ALA A 37 -1.98 -5.70 0.71
N LYS A 38 -1.41 -4.71 1.40
CA LYS A 38 -1.82 -3.30 1.29
C LYS A 38 -0.62 -2.37 1.38
N ALA A 39 -0.69 -1.25 0.68
CA ALA A 39 0.22 -0.12 0.87
C ALA A 39 -0.52 1.21 0.76
N ILE A 40 0.00 2.22 1.46
CA ILE A 40 -0.37 3.62 1.31
C ILE A 40 0.62 4.25 0.33
N ILE A 41 0.12 5.02 -0.61
CA ILE A 41 0.92 5.76 -1.59
C ILE A 41 0.71 7.25 -1.35
N THR A 42 1.76 7.98 -1.00
CA THR A 42 1.69 9.43 -0.76
C THR A 42 1.91 10.22 -2.05
N ALA A 43 1.55 11.51 -2.06
CA ALA A 43 1.68 12.38 -3.24
C ALA A 43 3.10 12.47 -3.84
N ASN A 44 4.14 12.23 -3.03
CA ASN A 44 5.53 12.17 -3.48
C ASN A 44 5.97 10.79 -3.99
N GLY A 45 5.04 9.85 -4.12
CA GLY A 45 5.28 8.49 -4.61
C GLY A 45 5.97 7.56 -3.61
N ALA A 46 5.92 7.88 -2.31
CA ALA A 46 6.39 6.95 -1.28
C ALA A 46 5.34 5.88 -1.03
N LEU A 47 5.78 4.62 -0.98
CA LEU A 47 4.93 3.46 -0.78
C LEU A 47 5.18 2.86 0.61
N ASN A 48 4.20 3.00 1.50
CA ASN A 48 4.28 2.53 2.88
C ASN A 48 3.39 1.31 3.06
N GLY A 49 4.01 0.15 3.19
CA GLY A 49 3.35 -1.15 3.20
C GLY A 49 3.89 -2.03 2.09
N TRP A 50 3.10 -2.98 1.62
CA TRP A 50 3.56 -3.91 0.59
C TRP A 50 2.41 -4.46 -0.23
N ILE A 51 2.56 -4.43 -1.56
CA ILE A 51 1.59 -4.95 -2.55
C ILE A 51 2.22 -5.95 -3.53
N GLY A 52 3.49 -6.32 -3.31
CA GLY A 52 4.31 -7.09 -4.24
C GLY A 52 5.71 -6.46 -4.37
N GLY A 53 6.68 -7.24 -4.86
CA GLY A 53 8.07 -6.80 -5.01
C GLY A 53 8.36 -6.18 -6.39
N ALA A 54 9.49 -6.58 -6.97
CA ALA A 54 10.14 -5.99 -8.15
C ALA A 54 9.24 -5.64 -9.34
N CYS A 55 8.17 -6.40 -9.61
CA CYS A 55 7.27 -6.09 -10.73
C CYS A 55 6.11 -5.16 -10.37
N ALA A 56 5.65 -5.16 -9.11
CA ALA A 56 4.43 -4.48 -8.70
C ALA A 56 4.72 -3.11 -8.06
N GLU A 57 5.67 -3.05 -7.13
CA GLU A 57 6.06 -1.81 -6.42
C GLU A 57 6.41 -0.63 -7.35
N PRO A 58 7.22 -0.80 -8.41
CA PRO A 58 7.61 0.35 -9.24
C PRO A 58 6.49 0.88 -10.14
N ILE A 59 5.43 0.11 -10.39
CA ILE A 59 4.31 0.49 -11.28
C ILE A 59 3.19 1.18 -10.51
N VAL A 60 3.03 0.86 -9.22
CA VAL A 60 1.87 1.26 -8.40
C VAL A 60 2.13 2.53 -7.57
N ARG A 61 3.41 2.87 -7.31
CA ARG A 61 3.82 4.02 -6.47
C ARG A 61 3.55 5.39 -7.09
#